data_AF-A8GND6-F1
#
_entry.id   AF-A8GND6-F1
#
_cell.length_a   1.000
_cell.length_b   1.000
_cell.length_c   1.000
_cell.angle_alpha   90.00
_cell.angle_beta   90.00
_cell.angle_gamma   90.00
#
_symmetry.space_group_name_H-M   'P 1'
#
loop_
_entity.id
_entity.type
_entity.pdbx_description
1 polymer ?
#
loop_
_entity_poly.entity_id
_entity_poly.type
_entity_poly.pdbx_seq_one_letter_code
_entity_poly.pdbx_strand_id
1 'polypeptide(L)'
;MAVYAKLRGVIFLAIADFILFPDKKDWKSNHGLLDNKTYENDLQDFYFIFLELEKFNKECDQLENLQAKWAYFFQYAHESSLEEMEHLIGEAPIIKKAFYDLDQASWSEEELNTYEKMVKTEMDNLTVEE
;
A
#
# COMPACT_ATOMS: atom_id res chain seq x y z
N MET A 1 34.86 -16.48 7.77
CA MET A 1 33.39 -16.59 7.66
C MET A 1 32.91 -15.40 6.86
N ALA A 2 32.30 -15.64 5.70
CA ALA A 2 32.02 -14.62 4.70
C ALA A 2 30.96 -13.62 5.19
N VAL A 3 31.16 -12.34 4.85
CA VAL A 3 30.32 -11.17 5.17
C VAL A 3 28.84 -11.37 4.77
N TYR A 4 28.56 -12.29 3.85
CA TYR A 4 27.22 -12.63 3.37
C TYR A 4 26.33 -13.39 4.36
N ALA A 5 26.88 -14.03 5.40
CA ALA A 5 26.08 -14.76 6.40
C ALA A 5 25.19 -13.86 7.29
N LYS A 6 25.28 -12.54 7.14
CA LYS A 6 24.50 -11.55 7.89
C LYS A 6 23.55 -10.72 7.02
N LEU A 7 23.43 -11.02 5.72
CA LEU A 7 22.48 -10.29 4.89
C LEU A 7 21.07 -10.60 5.40
N ARG A 8 20.33 -9.56 5.79
CA ARG A 8 18.89 -9.69 6.08
C ARG A 8 18.18 -9.91 4.75
N GLY A 9 17.13 -10.71 4.76
CA GLY A 9 16.35 -11.00 3.55
C GLY A 9 15.97 -9.74 2.77
N VAL A 10 16.12 -9.80 1.46
CA VAL A 10 15.79 -8.74 0.51
C VAL A 10 14.52 -9.14 -0.22
N ILE A 11 13.48 -8.34 -0.02
CA ILE A 11 12.19 -8.53 -0.67
C ILE A 11 12.06 -7.46 -1.75
N PHE A 12 12.00 -7.88 -3.00
CA PHE A 12 11.55 -7.01 -4.08
C PHE A 12 10.02 -7.04 -4.12
N LEU A 13 9.37 -5.88 -4.11
CA LEU A 13 7.92 -5.76 -4.24
C LEU A 13 7.61 -4.91 -5.47
N ALA A 14 6.96 -5.50 -6.47
CA ALA A 14 6.38 -4.79 -7.60
C ALA A 14 4.86 -4.74 -7.45
N ILE A 15 4.31 -3.54 -7.63
CA ILE A 15 2.88 -3.29 -7.68
C ILE A 15 2.60 -2.80 -9.10
N ALA A 16 1.77 -3.53 -9.84
CA ALA A 16 1.49 -3.28 -11.25
C ALA A 16 -0.01 -3.12 -11.46
N ASP A 17 -0.40 -2.10 -12.20
CA ASP A 17 -1.75 -1.81 -12.69
C ASP A 17 -2.02 -2.48 -14.05
N PHE A 18 -1.26 -3.51 -14.41
CA PHE A 18 -1.42 -4.32 -15.62
C PHE A 18 -1.08 -5.79 -15.36
N ILE A 19 -1.56 -6.69 -16.23
CA ILE A 19 -1.21 -8.11 -16.20
C ILE A 19 0.22 -8.35 -16.73
N LEU A 20 1.13 -8.74 -15.83
CA LEU A 20 2.51 -9.13 -16.13
C LEU A 20 2.65 -10.63 -16.44
N PHE A 21 1.86 -11.48 -15.76
CA PHE A 21 1.90 -12.93 -15.91
C PHE A 21 0.53 -13.47 -16.36
N PRO A 22 0.21 -13.50 -17.67
CA PRO A 22 -1.12 -13.89 -18.16
C PRO A 22 -1.58 -15.28 -17.71
N ASP A 23 -0.64 -16.22 -17.55
CA ASP A 23 -0.95 -17.61 -17.19
C ASP A 23 -1.22 -17.80 -15.68
N LYS A 24 -0.93 -16.79 -14.84
CA LYS A 24 -1.16 -16.85 -13.39
C LYS A 24 -2.49 -16.18 -13.05
N LYS A 25 -3.38 -16.89 -12.35
CA LYS A 25 -4.70 -16.37 -11.97
C LYS A 25 -4.66 -15.48 -10.73
N ASP A 26 -3.75 -15.76 -9.80
CA ASP A 26 -3.67 -15.03 -8.54
C ASP A 26 -3.12 -13.62 -8.75
N TRP A 27 -3.71 -12.64 -8.05
CA TRP A 27 -3.25 -11.24 -8.05
C TRP A 27 -1.91 -11.05 -7.34
N LYS A 28 -1.52 -11.99 -6.47
CA LYS A 28 -0.23 -11.99 -5.78
C LYS A 28 0.58 -13.19 -6.22
N SER A 29 1.81 -12.97 -6.66
CA SER A 29 2.74 -14.05 -6.97
C SER A 29 4.09 -13.84 -6.26
N ASN A 30 4.60 -14.91 -5.63
CA ASN A 30 5.92 -14.93 -5.01
C ASN A 30 6.86 -15.75 -5.89
N HIS A 31 8.07 -15.24 -6.12
CA HIS A 31 9.08 -15.87 -6.97
C HIS A 31 10.40 -15.91 -6.23
N GLY A 32 11.01 -17.10 -6.17
CA GLY A 32 12.36 -17.31 -5.65
C GLY A 32 13.39 -17.40 -6.77
N LEU A 33 14.66 -17.40 -6.40
CA LEU A 33 15.79 -17.61 -7.31
C LEU A 33 16.28 -19.06 -7.20
N LEU A 34 16.42 -19.74 -8.34
CA LEU A 34 16.95 -21.10 -8.41
C LEU A 34 18.28 -21.11 -9.16
N ASP A 35 19.20 -21.97 -8.75
CA ASP A 35 20.40 -22.26 -9.53
C ASP A 35 20.02 -22.91 -10.87
N ASN A 36 20.66 -22.48 -11.95
CA ASN A 36 20.28 -22.90 -13.30
C ASN A 36 20.64 -24.35 -13.65
N LYS A 37 21.54 -24.99 -12.88
CA LYS A 37 21.97 -26.37 -13.16
C LYS A 37 21.27 -27.37 -12.25
N THR A 38 21.19 -27.03 -10.97
CA THR A 38 20.69 -27.92 -9.90
C THR A 38 19.23 -27.64 -9.56
N TYR A 39 18.72 -26.46 -9.90
CA TYR A 39 17.41 -25.95 -9.48
C TYR A 39 17.29 -25.83 -7.95
N GLU A 40 18.41 -25.80 -7.23
CA GLU A 40 18.44 -25.56 -5.79
C GLU A 40 18.18 -24.07 -5.49
N ASN A 41 17.49 -23.80 -4.38
CA ASN A 41 17.25 -22.45 -3.88
C ASN A 41 18.28 -22.13 -2.79
N ASP A 42 19.50 -21.77 -3.19
CA ASP A 42 20.57 -21.37 -2.27
C ASP A 42 20.37 -19.94 -1.74
N LEU A 43 19.66 -19.09 -2.48
CA LEU A 43 19.44 -17.68 -2.19
C LEU A 43 18.05 -17.42 -1.61
N GLN A 44 17.66 -18.19 -0.59
CA GLN A 44 16.30 -18.21 -0.02
C GLN A 44 15.85 -16.87 0.57
N ASP A 45 16.82 -16.07 0.99
CA ASP A 45 16.62 -14.74 1.56
C ASP A 45 16.31 -13.67 0.49
N PHE A 46 16.37 -14.01 -0.80
CA PHE A 46 16.03 -13.13 -1.91
C PHE A 46 14.79 -13.63 -2.63
N TYR A 47 13.70 -12.87 -2.55
CA TYR A 47 12.49 -13.20 -3.28
C TYR A 47 11.76 -11.96 -3.78
N PHE A 48 10.98 -12.19 -4.82
CA PHE A 48 10.24 -11.17 -5.57
C PHE A 48 8.76 -11.42 -5.37
N ILE A 49 8.04 -10.37 -4.97
CA ILE A 49 6.60 -10.37 -4.85
C ILE A 49 6.06 -9.44 -5.92
N PHE A 50 5.12 -9.93 -6.72
CA PHE A 50 4.38 -9.14 -7.68
C PHE A 50 2.92 -9.10 -7.27
N LEU A 51 2.38 -7.88 -7.15
CA LEU A 51 0.97 -7.60 -6.96
C LEU A 51 0.43 -7.04 -8.29
N GLU A 52 -0.37 -7.82 -9.00
CA GLU A 52 -1.02 -7.45 -10.26
C GLU A 52 -2.46 -7.00 -9.95
N LEU A 53 -2.67 -5.69 -9.87
CA LEU A 53 -3.91 -5.07 -9.40
C LEU A 53 -5.11 -5.36 -10.33
N GLU A 54 -4.91 -5.47 -11.65
CA GLU A 54 -6.01 -5.85 -12.57
C GLU A 54 -6.64 -7.21 -12.25
N LYS A 55 -5.92 -8.10 -11.55
CA LYS A 55 -6.43 -9.40 -11.10
C LYS A 55 -7.10 -9.32 -9.73
N PHE A 56 -6.92 -8.23 -9.01
CA PHE A 56 -7.56 -7.99 -7.73
C PHE A 56 -8.97 -7.41 -7.97
N ASN A 57 -9.97 -8.22 -7.64
CA ASN A 57 -11.38 -7.92 -7.90
C ASN A 57 -12.23 -8.06 -6.63
N LYS A 58 -11.63 -7.83 -5.46
CA LYS A 58 -12.34 -7.91 -4.18
C LYS A 58 -12.96 -6.56 -3.84
N GLU A 59 -14.21 -6.58 -3.41
CA GLU A 59 -14.90 -5.40 -2.87
C GLU A 59 -14.46 -5.12 -1.42
N CYS A 60 -14.81 -3.94 -0.91
CA CYS A 60 -14.37 -3.47 0.42
C CYS A 60 -14.81 -4.40 1.56
N ASP A 61 -15.99 -5.03 1.44
CA ASP A 61 -16.54 -5.99 2.40
C ASP A 61 -15.84 -7.37 2.34
N GLN A 62 -15.10 -7.65 1.27
CA GLN A 62 -14.37 -8.92 1.03
C GLN A 62 -12.89 -8.85 1.46
N LEU A 63 -12.47 -7.75 2.10
CA LEU A 63 -11.09 -7.50 2.50
C LEU A 63 -10.71 -8.22 3.80
N GLU A 64 -10.40 -9.51 3.67
CA GLU A 64 -10.13 -10.44 4.78
C GLU A 64 -8.82 -10.17 5.55
N ASN A 65 -7.85 -9.46 4.96
CA ASN A 65 -6.54 -9.28 5.58
C ASN A 65 -5.85 -7.98 5.15
N LEU A 66 -4.80 -7.60 5.88
CA LEU A 66 -4.07 -6.35 5.65
C LEU A 66 -3.47 -6.24 4.23
N GLN A 67 -3.06 -7.35 3.61
CA GLN A 67 -2.51 -7.31 2.24
C GLN A 67 -3.59 -7.00 1.21
N ALA A 68 -4.79 -7.58 1.36
CA ALA A 68 -5.94 -7.26 0.52
C ALA A 68 -6.36 -5.79 0.71
N LYS A 69 -6.32 -5.28 1.94
CA LYS A 69 -6.61 -3.86 2.21
C LYS A 69 -5.62 -2.91 1.52
N TRP A 70 -4.33 -3.24 1.53
CA TRP A 70 -3.33 -2.49 0.77
C TRP A 70 -3.53 -2.60 -0.75
N ALA A 71 -3.87 -3.78 -1.26
CA ALA A 71 -4.14 -3.96 -2.69
C ALA A 71 -5.34 -3.12 -3.15
N TYR A 72 -6.43 -3.14 -2.37
CA TYR A 72 -7.60 -2.30 -2.60
C TYR A 72 -7.22 -0.82 -2.56
N PHE A 73 -6.48 -0.40 -1.53
CA PHE A 73 -5.97 0.97 -1.42
C PHE A 73 -5.21 1.39 -2.70
N PHE A 74 -4.23 0.60 -3.14
CA PHE A 74 -3.44 0.95 -4.32
C PHE A 74 -4.26 1.01 -5.61
N GLN A 75 -5.34 0.24 -5.70
CA GLN A 75 -6.17 0.17 -6.89
C GLN A 75 -7.26 1.23 -6.96
N TYR A 76 -7.78 1.69 -5.81
CA TYR A 76 -8.98 2.53 -5.77
C TYR A 76 -8.80 3.84 -5.01
N ALA A 77 -7.66 4.12 -4.36
CA ALA A 77 -7.51 5.30 -3.51
C ALA A 77 -7.72 6.64 -4.24
N HIS A 78 -7.50 6.70 -5.56
CA HIS A 78 -7.78 7.91 -6.35
C HIS A 78 -9.27 8.11 -6.68
N GLU A 79 -10.06 7.05 -6.62
CA GLU A 79 -11.51 7.05 -6.91
C GLU A 79 -12.37 6.99 -5.65
N SER A 80 -11.77 6.59 -4.52
CA SER A 80 -12.48 6.36 -3.27
C SER A 80 -12.69 7.65 -2.49
N SER A 81 -13.89 7.81 -1.96
CA SER A 81 -14.22 8.88 -1.02
C SER A 81 -13.63 8.60 0.37
N LEU A 82 -13.51 9.65 1.18
CA LEU A 82 -13.07 9.53 2.57
C LEU A 82 -14.00 8.62 3.39
N GLU A 83 -15.30 8.57 3.07
CA GLU A 83 -16.29 7.71 3.72
C GLU A 83 -16.09 6.21 3.37
N GLU A 84 -15.87 5.88 2.10
CA GLU A 84 -15.54 4.51 1.66
C GLU A 84 -14.22 4.05 2.27
N MET A 85 -13.25 4.96 2.34
CA MET A 85 -11.97 4.70 2.98
C MET A 85 -12.12 4.54 4.49
N GLU A 86 -13.01 5.28 5.15
CA GLU A 86 -13.29 5.12 6.58
C GLU A 86 -13.82 3.73 6.93
N HIS A 87 -14.61 3.13 6.05
CA HIS A 87 -15.03 1.72 6.17
C HIS A 87 -13.83 0.76 6.11
N LEU A 88 -12.86 1.06 5.24
CA LEU A 88 -11.61 0.31 5.08
C LEU A 88 -10.63 0.50 6.26
N ILE A 89 -10.61 1.72 6.79
CA ILE A 89 -9.73 2.25 7.84
C ILE A 89 -9.98 1.62 9.20
N GLY A 90 -11.22 1.15 9.47
CA GLY A 90 -11.67 0.70 10.80
C GLY A 90 -10.70 -0.25 11.53
N GLU A 91 -9.95 -1.07 10.80
CA GLU A 91 -8.98 -2.02 11.38
C GLU A 91 -7.51 -1.72 11.07
N ALA A 92 -7.19 -0.70 10.25
CA ALA A 92 -5.84 -0.46 9.74
C ALA A 92 -5.46 1.05 9.79
N PRO A 93 -5.02 1.56 10.95
CA PRO A 93 -4.68 2.98 11.13
C PRO A 93 -3.55 3.47 10.21
N ILE A 94 -2.67 2.57 9.77
CA ILE A 94 -1.59 2.91 8.82
C ILE A 94 -2.13 3.23 7.43
N ILE A 95 -3.20 2.56 6.99
CA ILE A 95 -3.84 2.83 5.69
C ILE A 95 -4.57 4.17 5.76
N LYS A 96 -5.18 4.51 6.91
CA LYS A 96 -5.75 5.84 7.16
C LYS A 96 -4.73 6.95 6.92
N LYS A 97 -3.55 6.80 7.51
CA LYS A 97 -2.48 7.78 7.35
C LYS A 97 -2.07 7.91 5.88
N ALA A 98 -1.84 6.78 5.20
CA ALA A 98 -1.45 6.78 3.79
C ALA A 98 -2.50 7.45 2.89
N PHE A 99 -3.79 7.29 3.21
CA PHE A 99 -4.87 7.97 2.48
C PHE A 99 -4.83 9.48 2.68
N TYR A 100 -4.69 9.96 3.92
CA TYR A 100 -4.55 11.41 4.16
C TYR A 100 -3.32 11.98 3.48
N ASP A 101 -2.18 11.28 3.54
CA ASP A 101 -0.95 11.72 2.88
C ASP A 101 -1.15 11.82 1.35
N LEU A 102 -1.94 10.92 0.74
CA LEU A 102 -2.28 10.94 -0.68
C LEU A 102 -3.28 12.04 -1.04
N ASP A 103 -4.34 12.20 -0.25
CA ASP A 103 -5.35 13.24 -0.43
C ASP A 103 -4.72 14.63 -0.34
N GLN A 104 -3.91 14.87 0.70
CA GLN A 104 -3.18 16.12 0.86
C GLN A 104 -2.20 16.40 -0.29
N ALA A 105 -1.54 15.37 -0.83
CA ALA A 105 -0.69 15.50 -2.00
C ALA A 105 -1.46 15.85 -3.29
N SER A 106 -2.77 15.62 -3.31
CA SER A 106 -3.67 15.87 -4.44
C SER A 106 -4.37 17.23 -4.38
N TRP A 107 -4.24 17.97 -3.26
CA TRP A 107 -4.88 19.27 -3.08
C TRP A 107 -4.34 20.34 -4.01
N SER A 108 -5.26 21.15 -4.52
CA SER A 108 -4.96 22.44 -5.12
C SER A 108 -4.50 23.44 -4.05
N GLU A 109 -3.85 24.52 -4.50
CA GLU A 109 -3.41 25.61 -3.61
C GLU A 109 -4.59 26.23 -2.83
N GLU A 110 -5.80 26.26 -3.41
CA GLU A 110 -7.00 26.77 -2.76
C GLU A 110 -7.49 25.85 -1.63
N GLU A 111 -7.49 24.54 -1.85
CA GLU A 111 -7.86 23.53 -0.86
C GLU A 111 -6.87 23.53 0.31
N LEU A 112 -5.57 23.60 0.01
CA LEU A 112 -4.51 23.67 1.02
C LEU A 112 -4.64 24.93 1.89
N ASN A 113 -4.85 26.10 1.27
CA ASN A 113 -5.08 27.36 2.00
C ASN A 113 -6.36 27.32 2.85
N THR A 114 -7.39 26.63 2.39
CA THR A 114 -8.65 26.48 3.13
C THR A 114 -8.45 25.60 4.36
N TYR A 115 -7.75 24.48 4.20
CA TYR A 115 -7.39 23.60 5.32
C TYR A 115 -6.52 24.32 6.37
N GLU A 116 -5.47 25.02 5.95
CA GLU A 116 -4.61 25.78 6.87
C GLU A 116 -5.38 26.84 7.68
N LYS A 117 -6.35 27.51 7.05
CA LYS A 117 -7.25 28.46 7.73
C LYS A 117 -8.14 27.78 8.76
N MET A 118 -8.70 26.61 8.45
CA MET A 118 -9.53 25.84 9.38
C MET A 118 -8.71 25.40 10.60
N VAL A 119 -7.53 24.80 10.38
CA VAL A 119 -6.62 24.37 11.45
C VAL A 119 -6.20 25.55 12.33
N LYS A 120 -5.84 26.67 11.71
CA LYS A 120 -5.47 27.89 12.45
C LYS A 120 -6.63 28.39 13.32
N THR A 121 -7.84 28.40 12.78
CA THR A 121 -9.03 28.82 13.54
C THR A 121 -9.31 27.90 14.72
N GLU A 122 -9.13 26.59 14.55
CA GLU A 122 -9.31 25.60 15.61
C GLU A 122 -8.26 25.78 16.73
N MET A 123 -7.00 26.01 16.36
CA MET A 123 -5.92 26.33 17.31
C MET A 123 -6.14 27.67 18.03
N ASP A 124 -6.62 28.68 17.32
CA ASP A 124 -6.97 29.99 17.88
C ASP A 124 -8.14 29.86 18.88
N ASN A 125 -9.11 28.98 18.61
CA ASN A 125 -10.22 28.71 19.54
C ASN A 125 -9.74 27.96 20.81
N LEU A 126 -8.87 26.97 20.66
CA LEU A 126 -8.30 26.22 21.79
C LEU A 126 -7.46 27.12 22.72
N THR A 127 -6.81 28.15 22.18
CA THR A 127 -6.01 29.12 22.96
C THR A 127 -6.85 30.22 23.62
N VAL A 128 -8.12 30.35 23.26
CA VAL A 128 -9.08 31.28 23.92
C VAL A 128 -9.87 30.57 25.03
N GLU A 129 -9.93 29.24 25.02
CA GLU A 129 -10.59 28.42 26.06
C GLU A 129 -9.66 28.04 27.24
N GLU A 130 -8.37 28.37 27.18
CA GLU A 130 -7.40 28.34 28.31
C GLU A 130 -7.26 29.70 29.02
#